data_AF-A0A960JSC2-F1
#
_entry.id   AF-A0A960JSC2-F1
#
_cell.length_a   1.000
_cell.length_b   1.000
_cell.length_c   1.000
_cell.angle_alpha   90.00
_cell.angle_beta   90.00
_cell.angle_gamma   90.00
#
_symmetry.space_group_name_H-M   'P 1'
#
loop_
_entity.id
_entity.type
_entity.pdbx_description
1 polymer ?
#
loop_
_entity_poly.entity_id
_entity_poly.type
_entity_poly.pdbx_seq_one_letter_code
_entity_poly.pdbx_strand_id
1 'polypeptide(L)'
;MIRRNRMRFTTTMAAAIVLCSSFIPLASRPSAAQSGEAPVTNVIGGTTAPPDAYPWMIGIIEKGENTRDGFRCGGTVLSRSWILTAAHCVVDWDDYYPDSTYGHWIPPSSIEVLTGTNSLLSGGQRMKVASIHPHPHYRANANDHDVALLRLAHPTSVPEVSIIGTSAEELQLDDASNMATAAGWGVTSLGSGTPASSLRHVNVPVLSSSTCASSYPLGFSDEGGPLEYHGSNMLCAGYVSGGKDTCYGDSGGPLVVQAPDTSWRQIGVTSFGFLCGEPGYPGVYHRLSSSTSWVGLTRRFGPFAPDANSYITQNFRDFLGRNPTAAEASQWRSTLAANPAGTIGVNLAASPQWDSNAAMNIRLFSAAFLRDPDSGGLNYWVNQRWAGRGAVSIANHFASSSEFISRYDTLSNTQYVDQIYLNIFGRSADSGGRAYWTQKLDNGAGRGLVLYELSDSSEYRRNTDTRVRVISTWFGFLRRTPSQAEIAANQSLNSRSLVDLLRNSYRYAARFNS
;
A
#
# COMPACT_ATOMS: atom_id res chain seq x y z
N MET A 1 -23.63 -4.92 -33.51
CA MET A 1 -24.94 -4.47 -34.04
C MET A 1 -26.04 -5.19 -33.25
N ILE A 2 -26.46 -4.67 -32.09
CA ILE A 2 -27.46 -5.30 -31.20
C ILE A 2 -28.47 -4.22 -30.78
N ARG A 3 -29.76 -4.56 -30.70
CA ARG A 3 -30.87 -3.61 -30.53
C ARG A 3 -31.12 -3.28 -29.05
N ARG A 4 -31.19 -1.99 -28.70
CA ARG A 4 -31.80 -1.53 -27.45
C ARG A 4 -33.33 -1.55 -27.60
N ASN A 5 -34.02 -2.48 -26.95
CA ASN A 5 -35.48 -2.44 -26.83
C ASN A 5 -35.89 -1.34 -25.83
N ARG A 6 -36.54 -0.28 -26.31
CA ARG A 6 -37.25 0.68 -25.44
C ARG A 6 -38.71 0.24 -25.32
N MET A 7 -39.10 -0.23 -24.13
CA MET A 7 -40.51 -0.40 -23.81
C MET A 7 -41.17 1.00 -23.75
N ARG A 8 -42.29 1.18 -24.47
CA ARG A 8 -43.12 2.38 -24.38
C ARG A 8 -44.35 2.03 -23.56
N PHE A 9 -44.55 2.70 -22.42
CA PHE A 9 -45.86 2.76 -21.79
C PHE A 9 -46.63 3.95 -22.36
N THR A 10 -47.83 3.69 -22.86
CA THR A 10 -48.78 4.69 -23.35
C THR A 10 -50.10 4.54 -22.62
N THR A 11 -50.38 5.47 -21.71
CA THR A 11 -51.65 5.54 -20.97
C THR A 11 -52.21 6.95 -21.07
N THR A 12 -53.06 7.16 -22.08
CA THR A 12 -53.94 8.33 -22.17
C THR A 12 -55.11 8.16 -21.21
N MET A 13 -55.36 9.14 -20.34
CA MET A 13 -56.70 9.33 -19.77
C MET A 13 -57.02 10.82 -19.58
N ALA A 14 -58.33 11.12 -19.62
CA ALA A 14 -58.84 12.45 -19.93
C ALA A 14 -58.69 13.48 -18.80
N ALA A 15 -58.63 14.75 -19.18
CA ALA A 15 -58.80 15.87 -18.27
C ALA A 15 -60.29 16.08 -17.94
N ALA A 16 -60.59 16.41 -16.68
CA ALA A 16 -61.89 16.91 -16.24
C ALA A 16 -61.68 18.18 -15.40
N ILE A 17 -62.04 19.33 -15.96
CA ILE A 17 -61.94 20.63 -15.27
C ILE A 17 -63.25 20.87 -14.51
N VAL A 18 -63.18 20.98 -13.19
CA VAL A 18 -64.28 21.45 -12.34
C VAL A 18 -63.84 22.74 -11.65
N LEU A 19 -64.39 23.86 -12.11
CA LEU A 19 -64.19 25.17 -11.47
C LEU A 19 -65.10 25.26 -10.24
N CYS A 20 -64.50 25.36 -9.05
CA CYS A 20 -65.20 25.68 -7.81
C CYS A 20 -64.59 26.95 -7.20
N SER A 21 -65.18 28.10 -7.51
CA SER A 21 -64.66 29.43 -7.17
C SER A 21 -65.20 29.92 -5.82
N SER A 22 -64.46 29.68 -4.75
CA SER A 22 -64.77 30.17 -3.40
C SER A 22 -63.89 31.37 -3.04
N PHE A 23 -64.47 32.57 -2.98
CA PHE A 23 -63.76 33.76 -2.52
C PHE A 23 -63.50 33.71 -1.01
N ILE A 24 -62.26 33.97 -0.60
CA ILE A 24 -61.87 34.24 0.79
C ILE A 24 -61.12 35.58 0.81
N PRO A 25 -61.49 36.56 1.66
CA PRO A 25 -60.90 37.90 1.61
C PRO A 25 -59.47 37.93 2.15
N LEU A 26 -58.60 38.73 1.51
CA LEU A 26 -57.24 38.98 1.98
C LEU A 26 -57.25 39.80 3.28
N ALA A 27 -56.85 39.17 4.39
CA ALA A 27 -56.45 39.88 5.60
C ALA A 27 -54.95 40.24 5.49
N SER A 28 -54.64 41.52 5.33
CA SER A 28 -53.27 42.03 5.24
C SER A 28 -52.51 41.84 6.56
N ARG A 29 -51.50 40.95 6.58
CA ARG A 29 -50.55 40.86 7.71
C ARG A 29 -49.43 41.90 7.57
N PRO A 30 -48.87 42.41 8.68
CA PRO A 30 -47.74 43.36 8.63
C PRO A 30 -46.48 42.74 8.05
N SER A 31 -45.61 43.58 7.48
CA SER A 31 -44.29 43.16 6.98
C SER A 31 -43.37 42.72 8.12
N ALA A 32 -43.07 41.43 8.21
CA ALA A 32 -41.93 40.93 8.98
C ALA A 32 -40.63 41.17 8.19
N ALA A 33 -39.52 41.38 8.90
CA ALA A 33 -38.23 41.70 8.27
C ALA A 33 -37.60 40.48 7.58
N GLN A 34 -36.68 40.73 6.65
CA GLN A 34 -35.86 39.71 6.01
C GLN A 34 -34.94 39.01 7.03
N SER A 35 -35.29 37.81 7.48
CA SER A 35 -34.33 36.84 8.00
C SER A 35 -33.59 36.21 6.81
N GLY A 36 -32.26 36.26 6.80
CA GLY A 36 -31.45 35.76 5.70
C GLY A 36 -31.59 34.25 5.45
N GLU A 37 -31.28 33.82 4.23
CA GLU A 37 -31.27 32.40 3.85
C GLU A 37 -30.30 31.60 4.74
N ALA A 38 -30.77 30.45 5.25
CA ALA A 38 -29.92 29.52 5.97
C ALA A 38 -28.94 28.84 4.97
N PRO A 39 -27.64 28.72 5.30
CA PRO A 39 -26.66 28.15 4.38
C PRO A 39 -26.88 26.65 4.14
N VAL A 40 -26.61 26.20 2.91
CA VAL A 40 -27.02 24.89 2.39
C VAL A 40 -26.31 23.71 3.09
N THR A 41 -27.01 23.09 4.05
CA THR A 41 -26.78 21.71 4.53
C THR A 41 -27.00 20.72 3.40
N ASN A 42 -26.15 19.69 3.29
CA ASN A 42 -26.13 18.60 2.29
C ASN A 42 -24.66 18.11 2.16
N VAL A 43 -24.12 17.01 2.70
CA VAL A 43 -24.58 15.81 3.44
C VAL A 43 -25.82 15.97 4.33
N ILE A 44 -26.53 14.86 4.54
CA ILE A 44 -27.78 14.76 5.31
C ILE A 44 -27.57 15.28 6.72
N GLY A 45 -28.18 16.43 7.02
CA GLY A 45 -28.01 17.18 8.27
C GLY A 45 -26.58 17.69 8.55
N GLY A 46 -25.68 17.65 7.57
CA GLY A 46 -24.25 17.99 7.67
C GLY A 46 -23.84 19.27 6.93
N THR A 47 -22.78 19.91 7.41
CA THR A 47 -22.25 21.20 6.94
C THR A 47 -21.06 21.03 5.99
N THR A 48 -20.61 22.11 5.34
CA THR A 48 -19.36 22.10 4.56
C THR A 48 -18.19 22.04 5.53
N ALA A 49 -17.27 21.10 5.34
CA ALA A 49 -16.05 21.05 6.13
C ALA A 49 -15.19 22.29 5.85
N PRO A 50 -14.71 23.02 6.88
CA PRO A 50 -13.80 24.14 6.66
C PRO A 50 -12.53 23.70 5.91
N PRO A 51 -11.87 24.61 5.16
CA PRO A 51 -10.54 24.37 4.62
C PRO A 51 -9.60 23.83 5.70
N ASP A 52 -8.81 22.82 5.35
CA ASP A 52 -7.78 22.20 6.20
C ASP A 52 -8.26 21.64 7.56
N ALA A 53 -9.57 21.48 7.78
CA ALA A 53 -10.12 20.91 9.02
C ALA A 53 -9.88 19.39 9.16
N TYR A 54 -9.86 18.67 8.03
CA TYR A 54 -9.63 17.22 7.95
C TYR A 54 -8.56 16.92 6.88
N PRO A 55 -7.32 17.40 7.07
CA PRO A 55 -6.33 17.46 5.99
C PRO A 55 -5.88 16.07 5.52
N TRP A 56 -6.01 15.05 6.36
CA TRP A 56 -5.73 13.64 6.04
C TRP A 56 -6.75 12.98 5.10
N MET A 57 -7.85 13.65 4.73
CA MET A 57 -8.87 13.08 3.85
C MET A 57 -8.31 12.80 2.44
N ILE A 58 -8.71 11.66 1.89
CA ILE A 58 -8.41 11.28 0.50
C ILE A 58 -9.67 10.82 -0.23
N GLY A 59 -9.66 10.93 -1.56
CA GLY A 59 -10.61 10.26 -2.45
C GLY A 59 -9.94 9.14 -3.23
N ILE A 60 -10.59 7.99 -3.34
CA ILE A 60 -10.21 6.89 -4.23
C ILE A 60 -10.88 7.14 -5.57
N ILE A 61 -10.07 7.33 -6.60
CA ILE A 61 -10.52 7.71 -7.94
C ILE A 61 -10.17 6.62 -8.95
N GLU A 62 -11.10 6.28 -9.82
CA GLU A 62 -10.88 5.38 -10.93
C GLU A 62 -9.95 6.02 -11.97
N LYS A 63 -8.98 5.23 -12.43
CA LYS A 63 -7.85 5.73 -13.20
C LYS A 63 -8.19 5.83 -14.69
N GLY A 64 -8.22 7.07 -15.18
CA GLY A 64 -8.62 7.43 -16.54
C GLY A 64 -9.78 8.41 -16.50
N GLU A 65 -10.67 8.24 -15.52
CA GLU A 65 -11.78 9.14 -15.25
C GLU A 65 -11.37 10.43 -14.55
N ASN A 66 -12.25 11.43 -14.58
CA ASN A 66 -12.05 12.69 -13.86
C ASN A 66 -12.31 12.53 -12.34
N THR A 67 -11.95 13.55 -11.55
CA THR A 67 -11.94 13.46 -10.07
C THR A 67 -13.30 13.41 -9.39
N ARG A 68 -14.41 13.66 -10.10
CA ARG A 68 -15.76 13.56 -9.54
C ARG A 68 -16.53 12.37 -10.08
N ASP A 69 -16.45 12.14 -11.39
CA ASP A 69 -17.24 11.08 -12.02
C ASP A 69 -16.63 9.69 -11.78
N GLY A 70 -15.29 9.61 -11.65
CA GLY A 70 -14.58 8.42 -11.19
C GLY A 70 -14.38 8.35 -9.67
N PHE A 71 -15.05 9.18 -8.87
CA PHE A 71 -14.92 9.12 -7.40
C PHE A 71 -15.67 7.90 -6.85
N ARG A 72 -14.92 6.94 -6.30
CA ARG A 72 -15.48 5.68 -5.79
C ARG A 72 -15.73 5.71 -4.28
N CYS A 73 -14.75 6.16 -3.49
CA CYS A 73 -14.78 6.09 -2.03
C CYS A 73 -13.92 7.18 -1.37
N GLY A 74 -14.13 7.42 -0.09
CA GLY A 74 -13.22 8.14 0.80
C GLY A 74 -12.12 7.26 1.42
N GLY A 75 -11.32 7.90 2.27
CA GLY A 75 -10.27 7.27 3.07
C GLY A 75 -9.43 8.29 3.84
N THR A 76 -8.41 7.83 4.56
CA THR A 76 -7.51 8.69 5.34
C THR A 76 -6.03 8.34 5.19
N VAL A 77 -5.16 9.36 5.27
CA VAL A 77 -3.72 9.18 5.40
C VAL A 77 -3.38 8.71 6.82
N LEU A 78 -2.90 7.48 6.99
CA LEU A 78 -2.37 7.00 8.28
C LEU A 78 -0.86 7.23 8.42
N SER A 79 -0.14 7.26 7.30
CA SER A 79 1.13 7.98 7.18
C SER A 79 1.48 8.23 5.73
N ARG A 80 2.58 8.96 5.48
CA ARG A 80 3.05 9.37 4.14
C ARG A 80 2.94 8.32 3.01
N SER A 81 3.01 7.01 3.28
CA SER A 81 2.86 5.97 2.24
C SER A 81 1.71 4.97 2.48
N TRP A 82 0.81 5.22 3.44
CA TRP A 82 -0.26 4.31 3.85
C TRP A 82 -1.60 5.04 4.02
N ILE A 83 -2.59 4.57 3.28
CA ILE A 83 -3.99 5.03 3.30
C ILE A 83 -4.87 3.96 3.93
N LEU A 84 -5.85 4.36 4.73
CA LEU A 84 -6.93 3.52 5.24
C LEU A 84 -8.24 3.80 4.50
N THR A 85 -9.00 2.75 4.21
CA THR A 85 -10.32 2.79 3.59
C THR A 85 -11.09 1.50 3.93
N ALA A 86 -12.29 1.30 3.38
CA ALA A 86 -13.07 0.07 3.52
C ALA A 86 -12.58 -1.03 2.54
N ALA A 87 -12.86 -2.30 2.83
CA ALA A 87 -12.56 -3.40 1.92
C ALA A 87 -13.51 -3.42 0.72
N HIS A 88 -14.79 -3.09 0.89
CA HIS A 88 -15.75 -2.97 -0.21
C HIS A 88 -15.36 -1.89 -1.25
N CYS A 89 -14.51 -0.94 -0.87
CA CYS A 89 -13.92 0.08 -1.75
C CYS A 89 -12.80 -0.45 -2.67
N VAL A 90 -12.38 -1.71 -2.50
CA VAL A 90 -11.38 -2.37 -3.36
C VAL A 90 -11.81 -3.75 -3.89
N VAL A 91 -13.08 -4.12 -3.69
CA VAL A 91 -13.73 -5.23 -4.40
C VAL A 91 -13.96 -4.88 -5.87
N ASP A 92 -13.92 -5.85 -6.77
CA ASP A 92 -14.49 -5.74 -8.12
C ASP A 92 -15.96 -6.20 -8.07
N TRP A 93 -16.87 -5.28 -8.38
CA TRP A 93 -18.32 -5.52 -8.31
C TRP A 93 -18.93 -5.84 -9.69
N ASP A 94 -18.20 -5.64 -10.79
CA ASP A 94 -18.65 -6.04 -12.14
C ASP A 94 -18.44 -7.56 -12.36
N ASP A 95 -17.44 -8.16 -11.70
CA ASP A 95 -17.17 -9.61 -11.67
C ASP A 95 -17.81 -10.31 -10.43
N TYR A 96 -18.88 -9.74 -9.86
CA TYR A 96 -19.52 -10.26 -8.64
C TYR A 96 -20.32 -11.56 -8.89
N TYR A 97 -19.64 -12.69 -8.80
CA TYR A 97 -20.28 -14.00 -8.65
C TYR A 97 -20.84 -14.14 -7.22
N PRO A 98 -22.15 -14.42 -7.04
CA PRO A 98 -22.81 -14.38 -5.73
C PRO A 98 -22.47 -15.55 -4.78
N ASP A 99 -21.57 -16.46 -5.15
CA ASP A 99 -20.98 -17.46 -4.24
C ASP A 99 -19.59 -17.03 -3.70
N SER A 100 -19.03 -15.93 -4.20
CA SER A 100 -17.69 -15.45 -3.81
C SER A 100 -17.69 -14.73 -2.45
N THR A 101 -17.68 -15.50 -1.36
CA THR A 101 -17.64 -15.03 0.05
C THR A 101 -16.63 -13.90 0.33
N TYR A 102 -15.54 -13.84 -0.44
CA TYR A 102 -14.43 -12.90 -0.26
C TYR A 102 -14.38 -11.77 -1.32
N GLY A 103 -15.22 -11.84 -2.36
CA GLY A 103 -15.16 -10.96 -3.52
C GLY A 103 -13.92 -11.16 -4.40
N HIS A 104 -13.94 -10.53 -5.58
CA HIS A 104 -12.75 -10.35 -6.43
C HIS A 104 -12.11 -9.00 -6.07
N TRP A 105 -10.80 -8.84 -6.25
CA TRP A 105 -10.08 -7.61 -5.86
C TRP A 105 -9.65 -6.80 -7.08
N ILE A 106 -9.95 -5.50 -7.12
CA ILE A 106 -9.46 -4.64 -8.20
C ILE A 106 -7.93 -4.53 -8.16
N PRO A 107 -7.23 -4.53 -9.32
CA PRO A 107 -5.78 -4.43 -9.35
C PRO A 107 -5.32 -3.04 -8.89
N PRO A 108 -4.20 -2.89 -8.16
CA PRO A 108 -3.68 -1.58 -7.72
C PRO A 108 -3.41 -0.56 -8.85
N SER A 109 -3.36 -1.03 -10.10
CA SER A 109 -3.16 -0.24 -11.30
C SER A 109 -4.45 0.36 -11.90
N SER A 110 -5.63 0.09 -11.31
CA SER A 110 -6.96 0.60 -11.71
C SER A 110 -7.40 1.87 -10.98
N ILE A 111 -6.78 2.20 -9.85
CA ILE A 111 -7.14 3.35 -8.99
C ILE A 111 -5.98 4.29 -8.71
N GLU A 112 -6.31 5.54 -8.44
CA GLU A 112 -5.43 6.59 -7.94
C GLU A 112 -6.04 7.21 -6.68
N VAL A 113 -5.18 7.69 -5.76
CA VAL A 113 -5.60 8.36 -4.53
C VAL A 113 -5.44 9.87 -4.70
N LEU A 114 -6.53 10.62 -4.66
CA LEU A 114 -6.55 12.08 -4.63
C LEU A 114 -6.28 12.56 -3.19
N THR A 115 -5.23 13.34 -2.98
CA THR A 115 -4.83 13.91 -1.68
C THR A 115 -4.79 15.44 -1.73
N GLY A 116 -4.89 16.10 -0.57
CA GLY A 116 -4.56 17.53 -0.45
C GLY A 116 -5.54 18.49 -1.14
N THR A 117 -6.83 18.17 -1.14
CA THR A 117 -7.91 19.07 -1.56
C THR A 117 -9.20 18.76 -0.79
N ASN A 118 -9.99 19.78 -0.51
CA ASN A 118 -11.37 19.61 -0.03
C ASN A 118 -12.37 19.50 -1.20
N SER A 119 -11.95 19.49 -2.48
CA SER A 119 -12.85 19.55 -3.65
C SER A 119 -12.57 18.45 -4.67
N LEU A 120 -13.63 17.77 -5.12
CA LEU A 120 -13.58 16.82 -6.24
C LEU A 120 -13.56 17.51 -7.61
N LEU A 121 -13.73 18.84 -7.67
CA LEU A 121 -13.70 19.62 -8.92
C LEU A 121 -12.34 20.28 -9.20
N SER A 122 -11.45 20.41 -8.21
CA SER A 122 -10.22 21.19 -8.38
C SER A 122 -9.17 20.91 -7.29
N GLY A 123 -7.90 21.10 -7.64
CA GLY A 123 -6.77 21.03 -6.71
C GLY A 123 -6.34 19.61 -6.35
N GLY A 124 -5.46 19.51 -5.36
CA GLY A 124 -4.93 18.24 -4.87
C GLY A 124 -3.92 17.56 -5.80
N GLN A 125 -3.50 16.36 -5.41
CA GLN A 125 -2.55 15.53 -6.15
C GLN A 125 -3.09 14.10 -6.28
N ARG A 126 -3.05 13.54 -7.49
CA ARG A 126 -3.29 12.11 -7.70
C ARG A 126 -2.02 11.29 -7.45
N MET A 127 -2.17 10.27 -6.62
CA MET A 127 -1.10 9.39 -6.16
C MET A 127 -1.39 7.95 -6.60
N LYS A 128 -0.45 7.32 -7.31
CA LYS A 128 -0.59 5.92 -7.76
C LYS A 128 -0.54 4.96 -6.58
N VAL A 129 -1.40 3.93 -6.58
CA VAL A 129 -1.37 2.84 -5.60
C VAL A 129 -0.30 1.82 -5.98
N ALA A 130 0.36 1.24 -4.98
CA ALA A 130 1.45 0.27 -5.10
C ALA A 130 1.04 -1.14 -4.71
N SER A 131 0.14 -1.27 -3.73
CA SER A 131 -0.48 -2.52 -3.29
C SER A 131 -1.73 -2.21 -2.47
N ILE A 132 -2.65 -3.17 -2.45
CA ILE A 132 -3.92 -3.13 -1.73
C ILE A 132 -3.89 -4.29 -0.74
N HIS A 133 -4.27 -4.04 0.52
CA HIS A 133 -4.29 -5.02 1.61
C HIS A 133 -5.65 -4.98 2.29
N PRO A 134 -6.63 -5.77 1.83
CA PRO A 134 -7.89 -5.97 2.53
C PRO A 134 -7.66 -6.75 3.83
N HIS A 135 -8.60 -6.67 4.78
CA HIS A 135 -8.55 -7.53 5.97
C HIS A 135 -8.69 -9.00 5.55
N PRO A 136 -7.83 -9.92 6.01
CA PRO A 136 -7.84 -11.32 5.57
C PRO A 136 -9.07 -12.12 6.04
N HIS A 137 -9.90 -11.53 6.91
CA HIS A 137 -11.19 -12.08 7.36
C HIS A 137 -12.40 -11.32 6.77
N TYR A 138 -12.19 -10.40 5.81
CA TYR A 138 -13.30 -9.68 5.17
C TYR A 138 -14.31 -10.64 4.53
N ARG A 139 -15.60 -10.32 4.65
CA ARG A 139 -16.70 -11.09 4.05
C ARG A 139 -17.57 -10.17 3.20
N ALA A 140 -17.43 -10.26 1.88
CA ALA A 140 -18.11 -9.38 0.93
C ALA A 140 -19.64 -9.48 1.02
N ASN A 141 -20.17 -10.63 1.44
CA ASN A 141 -21.60 -10.85 1.60
C ASN A 141 -22.19 -10.27 2.89
N ALA A 142 -21.38 -9.82 3.86
CA ALA A 142 -21.84 -9.36 5.18
C ALA A 142 -21.18 -8.05 5.66
N ASN A 143 -20.17 -7.54 4.93
CA ASN A 143 -19.30 -6.43 5.32
C ASN A 143 -18.66 -6.58 6.72
N ASP A 144 -18.50 -7.81 7.20
CA ASP A 144 -17.70 -8.10 8.39
C ASP A 144 -16.19 -7.91 8.08
N HIS A 145 -15.46 -7.34 9.04
CA HIS A 145 -14.08 -6.84 8.90
C HIS A 145 -13.85 -5.91 7.69
N ASP A 146 -14.76 -5.00 7.38
CA ASP A 146 -14.70 -4.11 6.21
C ASP A 146 -13.64 -2.99 6.32
N VAL A 147 -12.38 -3.37 6.18
CA VAL A 147 -11.22 -2.47 6.21
C VAL A 147 -10.12 -2.91 5.25
N ALA A 148 -9.51 -1.94 4.57
CA ALA A 148 -8.36 -2.14 3.69
C ALA A 148 -7.30 -1.04 3.86
N LEU A 149 -6.05 -1.39 3.58
CA LEU A 149 -4.92 -0.47 3.52
C LEU A 149 -4.38 -0.37 2.10
N LEU A 150 -4.30 0.84 1.56
CA LEU A 150 -3.66 1.12 0.27
C LEU A 150 -2.25 1.64 0.53
N ARG A 151 -1.25 1.07 -0.14
CA ARG A 151 0.11 1.60 -0.13
C ARG A 151 0.29 2.59 -1.27
N LEU A 152 0.75 3.81 -1.02
CA LEU A 152 1.10 4.75 -2.09
C LEU A 152 2.44 4.38 -2.74
N ALA A 153 2.57 4.61 -4.06
CA ALA A 153 3.79 4.37 -4.82
C ALA A 153 4.92 5.36 -4.50
N HIS A 154 4.55 6.57 -4.06
CA HIS A 154 5.44 7.64 -3.59
C HIS A 154 4.85 8.25 -2.31
N PRO A 155 5.66 8.82 -1.41
CA PRO A 155 5.14 9.44 -0.20
C PRO A 155 4.35 10.72 -0.48
N THR A 156 3.19 10.88 0.16
CA THR A 156 2.47 12.16 0.24
C THR A 156 3.12 13.09 1.29
N SER A 157 2.95 14.39 1.11
CA SER A 157 3.29 15.42 2.10
C SER A 157 2.10 15.83 2.99
N VAL A 158 0.91 15.32 2.68
CA VAL A 158 -0.33 15.59 3.42
C VAL A 158 -0.26 15.04 4.85
N PRO A 159 -0.79 15.76 5.87
CA PRO A 159 -0.84 15.30 7.25
C PRO A 159 -1.50 13.92 7.43
N GLU A 160 -1.09 13.21 8.48
CA GLU A 160 -1.62 11.90 8.86
C GLU A 160 -2.52 11.98 10.09
N VAL A 161 -3.44 11.01 10.24
CA VAL A 161 -4.30 10.85 11.41
C VAL A 161 -3.96 9.55 12.14
N SER A 162 -3.98 9.60 13.48
CA SER A 162 -3.86 8.41 14.33
C SER A 162 -5.17 7.64 14.31
N ILE A 163 -5.09 6.30 14.21
CA ILE A 163 -6.21 5.45 14.63
C ILE A 163 -6.25 5.36 16.16
N ILE A 164 -7.40 4.97 16.70
CA ILE A 164 -7.58 4.53 18.09
C ILE A 164 -6.48 3.55 18.53
N GLY A 165 -5.95 3.75 19.74
CA GLY A 165 -4.94 2.90 20.36
C GLY A 165 -5.50 1.64 21.04
N THR A 166 -4.67 1.01 21.88
CA THR A 166 -5.02 -0.21 22.63
C THR A 166 -4.84 -0.06 24.16
N SER A 167 -4.75 1.18 24.66
CA SER A 167 -4.82 1.46 26.10
C SER A 167 -6.28 1.50 26.55
N ALA A 168 -6.54 1.33 27.85
CA ALA A 168 -7.91 1.44 28.37
C ALA A 168 -8.55 2.81 28.12
N GLU A 169 -7.74 3.88 28.12
CA GLU A 169 -8.15 5.26 27.80
C GLU A 169 -8.47 5.44 26.31
N GLU A 170 -7.64 4.90 25.41
CA GLU A 170 -7.92 4.95 23.96
C GLU A 170 -9.15 4.11 23.61
N LEU A 171 -9.37 2.97 24.27
CA LEU A 171 -10.55 2.13 24.03
C LEU A 171 -11.87 2.81 24.46
N GLN A 172 -11.84 3.73 25.43
CA GLN A 172 -13.01 4.55 25.81
C GLN A 172 -13.40 5.58 24.74
N LEU A 173 -12.63 5.74 23.66
CA LEU A 173 -12.94 6.67 22.58
C LEU A 173 -14.03 6.16 21.63
N ASP A 174 -14.25 4.84 21.55
CA ASP A 174 -15.35 4.23 20.77
C ASP A 174 -16.55 3.75 21.62
N ASP A 175 -16.62 4.22 22.87
CA ASP A 175 -17.77 4.05 23.76
C ASP A 175 -19.00 4.86 23.32
N ALA A 176 -20.18 4.39 23.72
CA ALA A 176 -21.45 5.01 23.41
C ALA A 176 -21.63 6.39 24.09
N SER A 177 -22.35 7.29 23.42
CA SER A 177 -22.57 8.70 23.77
C SER A 177 -21.42 9.65 23.44
N ASN A 178 -20.23 9.15 23.07
CA ASN A 178 -19.16 10.00 22.54
C ASN A 178 -19.61 10.68 21.24
N MET A 179 -19.37 11.98 21.09
CA MET A 179 -19.65 12.70 19.85
C MET A 179 -18.48 12.53 18.87
N ALA A 180 -18.75 11.84 17.77
CA ALA A 180 -17.83 11.66 16.67
C ALA A 180 -18.19 12.56 15.48
N THR A 181 -17.21 12.79 14.59
CA THR A 181 -17.38 13.45 13.30
C THR A 181 -17.16 12.44 12.19
N ALA A 182 -18.12 12.31 11.28
CA ALA A 182 -17.89 11.67 9.98
C ALA A 182 -17.63 12.75 8.92
N ALA A 183 -16.77 12.46 7.94
CA ALA A 183 -16.41 13.40 6.87
C ALA A 183 -16.19 12.70 5.52
N GLY A 184 -16.58 13.36 4.43
CA GLY A 184 -16.50 12.80 3.09
C GLY A 184 -17.16 13.66 2.00
N TRP A 185 -17.33 13.06 0.82
CA TRP A 185 -17.94 13.69 -0.36
C TRP A 185 -19.19 12.94 -0.85
N GLY A 186 -19.82 12.15 0.02
CA GLY A 186 -20.99 11.34 -0.32
C GLY A 186 -22.16 12.13 -0.91
N VAL A 187 -23.06 11.41 -1.58
CA VAL A 187 -24.28 11.99 -2.15
C VAL A 187 -25.11 12.60 -1.04
N THR A 188 -25.62 13.80 -1.29
CA THR A 188 -26.14 14.65 -0.21
C THR A 188 -27.66 14.67 -0.15
N SER A 189 -28.30 14.05 -1.12
CA SER A 189 -29.73 13.81 -1.25
C SER A 189 -29.94 12.50 -1.99
N LEU A 190 -30.83 11.64 -1.48
CA LEU A 190 -31.14 10.35 -2.10
C LEU A 190 -31.65 10.56 -3.53
N GLY A 191 -31.20 9.70 -4.47
CA GLY A 191 -31.54 9.80 -5.89
C GLY A 191 -30.75 10.83 -6.72
N SER A 192 -29.89 11.65 -6.11
CA SER A 192 -29.04 12.60 -6.87
C SER A 192 -27.87 11.93 -7.61
N GLY A 193 -27.45 10.74 -7.19
CA GLY A 193 -26.42 9.90 -7.84
C GLY A 193 -25.02 10.52 -7.96
N THR A 194 -24.79 11.72 -7.43
CA THR A 194 -23.60 12.53 -7.73
C THR A 194 -22.89 12.99 -6.46
N PRO A 195 -21.59 12.69 -6.26
CA PRO A 195 -20.82 13.13 -5.10
C PRO A 195 -20.83 14.65 -4.87
N ALA A 196 -20.72 15.08 -3.61
CA ALA A 196 -20.55 16.48 -3.23
C ALA A 196 -19.29 17.08 -3.87
N SER A 197 -19.39 18.28 -4.45
CA SER A 197 -18.23 18.96 -5.04
C SER A 197 -17.20 19.43 -4.00
N SER A 198 -17.61 19.59 -2.74
CA SER A 198 -16.82 20.09 -1.63
C SER A 198 -17.00 19.18 -0.41
N LEU A 199 -15.93 18.97 0.35
CA LEU A 199 -15.88 18.11 1.52
C LEU A 199 -16.96 18.53 2.54
N ARG A 200 -17.68 17.55 3.07
CA ARG A 200 -18.73 17.74 4.07
C ARG A 200 -18.34 17.04 5.37
N HIS A 201 -18.98 17.43 6.46
CA HIS A 201 -18.87 16.76 7.75
C HIS A 201 -20.20 16.75 8.50
N VAL A 202 -20.38 15.77 9.39
CA VAL A 202 -21.52 15.69 10.30
C VAL A 202 -21.08 15.15 11.65
N ASN A 203 -21.58 15.77 12.73
CA ASN A 203 -21.36 15.30 14.09
C ASN A 203 -22.50 14.37 14.49
N VAL A 204 -22.16 13.16 14.96
CA VAL A 204 -23.07 12.07 15.33
C VAL A 204 -22.62 11.41 16.64
N PRO A 205 -23.53 10.97 17.51
CA PRO A 205 -23.14 10.19 18.69
C PRO A 205 -22.81 8.75 18.28
N VAL A 206 -21.76 8.18 18.88
CA VAL A 206 -21.52 6.73 18.87
C VAL A 206 -22.62 6.06 19.69
N LEU A 207 -23.14 4.93 19.20
CA LEU A 207 -24.24 4.20 19.84
C LEU A 207 -23.75 2.88 20.46
N SER A 208 -24.50 2.37 21.43
CA SER A 208 -24.17 1.09 22.07
C SER A 208 -24.40 -0.09 21.12
N SER A 209 -23.58 -1.14 21.22
CA SER A 209 -23.73 -2.33 20.37
C SER A 209 -25.10 -3.02 20.52
N SER A 210 -25.80 -2.86 21.64
CA SER A 210 -27.18 -3.33 21.78
C SER A 210 -28.17 -2.45 21.03
N THR A 211 -27.97 -1.12 20.98
CA THR A 211 -28.74 -0.22 20.10
C THR A 211 -28.53 -0.60 18.64
N CYS A 212 -27.28 -0.75 18.20
CA CYS A 212 -26.94 -1.14 16.83
C CYS A 212 -27.52 -2.50 16.44
N ALA A 213 -27.44 -3.52 17.31
CA ALA A 213 -28.05 -4.84 17.06
C ALA A 213 -29.59 -4.81 17.07
N SER A 214 -30.20 -3.81 17.70
CA SER A 214 -31.67 -3.60 17.65
C SER A 214 -32.10 -2.91 16.34
N SER A 215 -31.22 -2.07 15.78
CA SER A 215 -31.39 -1.43 14.46
C SER A 215 -31.17 -2.41 13.30
N TYR A 216 -30.21 -3.32 13.44
CA TYR A 216 -29.82 -4.30 12.41
C TYR A 216 -29.97 -5.74 12.95
N PRO A 217 -31.23 -6.22 13.11
CA PRO A 217 -31.51 -7.58 13.57
C PRO A 217 -31.16 -8.61 12.49
N LEU A 218 -30.71 -9.79 12.92
CA LEU A 218 -30.27 -10.89 12.04
C LEU A 218 -31.34 -11.27 11.01
N GLY A 219 -31.10 -10.97 9.74
CA GLY A 219 -32.03 -11.24 8.64
C GLY A 219 -31.56 -10.65 7.31
N PHE A 220 -32.47 -10.60 6.35
CA PHE A 220 -32.28 -9.94 5.06
C PHE A 220 -33.03 -8.61 5.02
N SER A 221 -32.49 -7.62 4.32
CA SER A 221 -33.23 -6.44 3.87
C SER A 221 -34.29 -6.81 2.83
N ASP A 222 -35.24 -5.91 2.57
CA ASP A 222 -36.21 -6.07 1.47
C ASP A 222 -35.56 -6.14 0.08
N GLU A 223 -34.30 -5.69 -0.05
CA GLU A 223 -33.49 -5.81 -1.27
C GLU A 223 -32.66 -7.12 -1.32
N GLY A 224 -32.81 -8.01 -0.34
CA GLY A 224 -32.25 -9.37 -0.35
C GLY A 224 -30.80 -9.53 0.10
N GLY A 225 -30.15 -8.46 0.57
CA GLY A 225 -28.83 -8.51 1.23
C GLY A 225 -28.96 -8.74 2.74
N PRO A 226 -28.07 -9.51 3.40
CA PRO A 226 -28.14 -9.71 4.85
C PRO A 226 -27.73 -8.43 5.60
N LEU A 227 -28.45 -8.11 6.66
CA LEU A 227 -28.14 -7.00 7.58
C LEU A 227 -27.69 -7.59 8.92
N GLU A 228 -26.38 -7.78 9.09
CA GLU A 228 -25.80 -8.43 10.27
C GLU A 228 -24.80 -7.52 11.00
N TYR A 229 -25.20 -6.97 12.15
CA TYR A 229 -24.31 -6.15 12.97
C TYR A 229 -23.45 -6.98 13.93
N HIS A 230 -22.16 -7.12 13.61
CA HIS A 230 -21.17 -7.80 14.45
C HIS A 230 -20.48 -6.81 15.40
N GLY A 231 -21.06 -6.58 16.58
CA GLY A 231 -20.56 -5.59 17.55
C GLY A 231 -19.13 -5.79 18.10
N SER A 232 -18.45 -6.89 17.76
CA SER A 232 -17.01 -7.12 17.98
C SER A 232 -16.12 -6.42 16.94
N ASN A 233 -16.61 -6.26 15.71
CA ASN A 233 -15.90 -5.68 14.57
C ASN A 233 -16.58 -4.44 13.99
N MET A 234 -17.77 -4.10 14.48
CA MET A 234 -18.57 -2.98 14.02
C MET A 234 -18.87 -2.03 15.19
N LEU A 235 -19.12 -0.78 14.83
CA LEU A 235 -19.78 0.23 15.65
C LEU A 235 -20.83 0.93 14.78
N CYS A 236 -21.88 1.48 15.37
CA CYS A 236 -22.77 2.38 14.65
C CYS A 236 -22.78 3.76 15.30
N ALA A 237 -22.92 4.80 14.49
CA ALA A 237 -22.92 6.18 14.95
C ALA A 237 -23.93 6.99 14.13
N GLY A 238 -24.82 7.71 14.81
CA GLY A 238 -25.97 8.35 14.20
C GLY A 238 -27.04 8.67 15.22
N TYR A 239 -28.08 9.39 14.80
CA TYR A 239 -29.25 9.62 15.64
C TYR A 239 -30.31 8.57 15.29
N VAL A 240 -30.84 7.86 16.29
CA VAL A 240 -31.89 6.83 16.08
C VAL A 240 -33.19 7.45 15.51
N SER A 241 -33.38 8.77 15.66
CA SER A 241 -34.43 9.54 15.00
C SER A 241 -34.21 9.80 13.50
N GLY A 242 -33.11 9.32 12.92
CA GLY A 242 -32.68 9.65 11.56
C GLY A 242 -32.22 11.11 11.40
N GLY A 243 -32.13 11.56 10.15
CA GLY A 243 -31.91 12.96 9.76
C GLY A 243 -30.44 13.44 9.77
N LYS A 244 -29.49 12.61 10.22
CA LYS A 244 -28.04 12.88 10.20
C LYS A 244 -27.26 11.58 10.09
N ASP A 245 -26.51 11.42 8.99
CA ASP A 245 -25.77 10.20 8.68
C ASP A 245 -24.73 10.43 7.57
N THR A 246 -23.85 9.44 7.36
CA THR A 246 -23.07 9.25 6.12
C THR A 246 -23.96 8.73 4.97
N CYS A 247 -23.50 8.84 3.72
CA CYS A 247 -24.23 8.31 2.57
C CYS A 247 -23.32 7.75 1.46
N TYR A 248 -23.90 7.25 0.36
CA TYR A 248 -23.16 6.67 -0.78
C TYR A 248 -21.98 7.58 -1.21
N GLY A 249 -20.75 7.06 -1.18
CA GLY A 249 -19.53 7.82 -1.47
C GLY A 249 -18.79 8.38 -0.24
N ASP A 250 -19.41 8.41 0.95
CA ASP A 250 -18.66 8.53 2.21
C ASP A 250 -18.00 7.21 2.61
N SER A 251 -18.38 6.09 1.99
CA SER A 251 -17.75 4.76 2.02
C SER A 251 -16.21 4.83 2.13
N GLY A 252 -15.65 4.12 3.10
CA GLY A 252 -14.21 4.12 3.39
C GLY A 252 -13.69 5.39 4.08
N GLY A 253 -14.47 6.47 4.12
CA GLY A 253 -14.19 7.68 4.90
C GLY A 253 -14.17 7.42 6.41
N PRO A 254 -13.64 8.37 7.20
CA PRO A 254 -13.43 8.15 8.63
C PRO A 254 -14.63 8.51 9.49
N LEU A 255 -14.73 7.80 10.62
CA LEU A 255 -15.33 8.32 11.84
C LEU A 255 -14.21 8.69 12.82
N VAL A 256 -14.10 9.97 13.17
CA VAL A 256 -13.08 10.50 14.10
C VAL A 256 -13.70 11.09 15.37
N VAL A 257 -12.96 11.02 16.48
CA VAL A 257 -13.23 11.78 17.72
C VAL A 257 -12.01 12.60 18.12
N GLN A 258 -12.20 13.59 18.98
CA GLN A 258 -11.09 14.25 19.69
C GLN A 258 -10.82 13.50 21.00
N ALA A 259 -9.57 13.09 21.21
CA ALA A 259 -9.13 12.51 22.47
C ALA A 259 -8.95 13.61 23.55
N PRO A 260 -8.74 13.26 24.84
CA PRO A 260 -8.53 14.24 25.91
C PRO A 260 -7.32 15.17 25.68
N ASP A 261 -6.34 14.75 24.88
CA ASP A 261 -5.20 15.56 24.42
C ASP A 261 -5.55 16.56 23.30
N THR A 262 -6.83 16.68 22.93
CA THR A 262 -7.42 17.43 21.81
C THR A 262 -7.05 16.96 20.40
N SER A 263 -6.17 15.96 20.27
CA SER A 263 -5.79 15.41 18.98
C SER A 263 -6.82 14.40 18.47
N TRP A 264 -6.89 14.25 17.14
CA TRP A 264 -7.88 13.39 16.52
C TRP A 264 -7.46 11.90 16.61
N ARG A 265 -8.47 11.04 16.82
CA ARG A 265 -8.38 9.59 16.68
C ARG A 265 -9.46 9.11 15.73
N GLN A 266 -9.07 8.32 14.73
CA GLN A 266 -10.04 7.60 13.91
C GLN A 266 -10.46 6.31 14.64
N ILE A 267 -11.76 6.22 14.95
CA ILE A 267 -12.36 5.10 15.66
C ILE A 267 -13.07 4.12 14.72
N GLY A 268 -13.49 4.59 13.53
CA GLY A 268 -14.17 3.76 12.54
C GLY A 268 -13.88 4.12 11.09
N VAL A 269 -14.28 3.21 10.20
CA VAL A 269 -14.25 3.35 8.74
C VAL A 269 -15.68 3.14 8.21
N THR A 270 -16.21 4.08 7.44
CA THR A 270 -17.60 4.05 6.93
C THR A 270 -17.82 2.82 6.05
N SER A 271 -18.77 1.97 6.44
CA SER A 271 -19.00 0.67 5.81
C SER A 271 -20.36 0.61 5.10
N PHE A 272 -21.46 0.61 5.83
CA PHE A 272 -22.81 0.51 5.26
C PHE A 272 -23.88 1.20 6.13
N GLY A 273 -25.08 1.33 5.61
CA GLY A 273 -26.27 1.76 6.34
C GLY A 273 -27.54 1.46 5.53
N PHE A 274 -28.68 1.25 6.18
CA PHE A 274 -29.94 1.05 5.48
C PHE A 274 -30.64 2.39 5.26
N LEU A 275 -30.55 2.93 4.04
CA LEU A 275 -31.01 4.27 3.62
C LEU A 275 -30.41 5.42 4.45
N CYS A 276 -29.64 6.29 3.80
CA CYS A 276 -28.85 7.32 4.46
C CYS A 276 -29.71 8.22 5.39
N GLY A 277 -29.50 8.12 6.71
CA GLY A 277 -30.23 8.91 7.70
C GLY A 277 -31.68 8.52 7.92
N GLU A 278 -32.09 7.30 7.58
CA GLU A 278 -33.43 6.77 7.86
C GLU A 278 -33.65 6.57 9.38
N PRO A 279 -34.82 6.94 9.94
CA PRO A 279 -35.14 6.68 11.34
C PRO A 279 -35.05 5.18 11.68
N GLY A 280 -34.37 4.87 12.78
CA GLY A 280 -34.09 3.49 13.21
C GLY A 280 -32.77 2.91 12.69
N TYR A 281 -32.19 3.44 11.61
CA TYR A 281 -31.03 2.84 10.91
C TYR A 281 -29.81 3.78 10.89
N PRO A 282 -29.04 3.89 12.00
CA PRO A 282 -27.80 4.67 12.04
C PRO A 282 -26.70 4.03 11.18
N GLY A 283 -25.82 4.84 10.58
CA GLY A 283 -24.69 4.35 9.80
C GLY A 283 -23.76 3.41 10.59
N VAL A 284 -23.28 2.37 9.92
CA VAL A 284 -22.41 1.30 10.46
C VAL A 284 -21.00 1.46 9.90
N TYR A 285 -20.03 1.29 10.80
CA TYR A 285 -18.61 1.50 10.56
C TYR A 285 -17.84 0.27 11.02
N HIS A 286 -16.79 -0.12 10.28
CA HIS A 286 -15.81 -1.08 10.78
C HIS A 286 -15.08 -0.45 11.98
N ARG A 287 -15.07 -1.16 13.11
CA ARG A 287 -14.52 -0.73 14.41
C ARG A 287 -12.99 -0.87 14.40
N LEU A 288 -12.27 0.24 14.46
CA LEU A 288 -10.81 0.20 14.35
C LEU A 288 -10.13 -0.44 15.57
N SER A 289 -10.71 -0.34 16.77
CA SER A 289 -10.15 -0.95 17.99
C SER A 289 -9.90 -2.46 17.84
N SER A 290 -10.78 -3.21 17.15
CA SER A 290 -10.61 -4.66 16.91
C SER A 290 -9.51 -4.99 15.88
N SER A 291 -9.06 -4.01 15.09
CA SER A 291 -8.14 -4.18 13.95
C SER A 291 -6.82 -3.41 14.07
N THR A 292 -6.61 -2.67 15.16
CA THR A 292 -5.36 -1.95 15.50
C THR A 292 -4.08 -2.75 15.23
N SER A 293 -4.05 -4.00 15.71
CA SER A 293 -2.95 -4.94 15.50
C SER A 293 -2.73 -5.26 14.01
N TRP A 294 -3.80 -5.55 13.27
CA TRP A 294 -3.75 -5.80 11.83
C TRP A 294 -3.24 -4.57 11.05
N VAL A 295 -3.70 -3.36 11.39
CA VAL A 295 -3.23 -2.11 10.77
C VAL A 295 -1.73 -1.92 11.03
N GLY A 296 -1.30 -2.07 12.28
CA GLY A 296 0.11 -1.93 12.67
C GLY A 296 1.02 -2.95 11.99
N LEU A 297 0.61 -4.22 11.95
CA LEU A 297 1.36 -5.30 11.32
C LEU A 297 1.43 -5.16 9.80
N THR A 298 0.33 -4.81 9.13
CA THR A 298 0.31 -4.54 7.68
C THR A 298 1.23 -3.37 7.33
N ARG A 299 1.16 -2.26 8.08
CA ARG A 299 2.03 -1.10 7.86
C ARG A 299 3.51 -1.41 8.12
N ARG A 300 3.82 -2.35 9.03
CA ARG A 300 5.17 -2.78 9.41
C ARG A 300 5.76 -3.79 8.41
N PHE A 301 5.00 -4.80 7.98
CA PHE A 301 5.47 -5.97 7.23
C PHE A 301 5.00 -6.04 5.77
N GLY A 302 4.04 -5.21 5.35
CA GLY A 302 3.59 -5.09 3.96
C GLY A 302 4.77 -4.91 2.98
N PRO A 303 4.79 -5.64 1.86
CA PRO A 303 3.63 -6.05 1.06
C PRO A 303 3.06 -7.45 1.34
N PHE A 304 3.53 -8.17 2.37
CA PHE A 304 2.96 -9.47 2.72
C PHE A 304 1.72 -9.29 3.59
N ALA A 305 0.90 -10.35 3.66
CA ALA A 305 -0.09 -10.51 4.72
C ALA A 305 0.55 -10.24 6.10
N PRO A 306 -0.22 -9.75 7.10
CA PRO A 306 0.31 -9.13 8.32
C PRO A 306 0.88 -10.09 9.37
N ASP A 307 1.55 -11.16 8.93
CA ASP A 307 2.26 -12.07 9.80
C ASP A 307 3.79 -11.94 9.61
N ALA A 308 4.53 -12.02 10.72
CA ALA A 308 5.97 -11.87 10.69
C ALA A 308 6.67 -13.05 9.97
N ASN A 309 6.08 -14.25 9.94
CA ASN A 309 6.70 -15.42 9.30
C ASN A 309 6.71 -15.30 7.78
N SER A 310 5.66 -14.77 7.15
CA SER A 310 5.68 -14.48 5.70
C SER A 310 6.77 -13.48 5.33
N TYR A 311 6.87 -12.37 6.08
CA TYR A 311 7.91 -11.36 5.89
C TYR A 311 9.33 -11.94 6.11
N ILE A 312 9.55 -12.71 7.18
CA ILE A 312 10.83 -13.41 7.43
C ILE A 312 11.13 -14.40 6.29
N THR A 313 10.14 -15.20 5.90
CA THR A 313 10.29 -16.22 4.85
C THR A 313 10.66 -15.61 3.51
N GLN A 314 10.04 -14.49 3.12
CA GLN A 314 10.39 -13.85 1.87
C GLN A 314 11.77 -13.18 1.92
N ASN A 315 12.17 -12.58 3.06
CA ASN A 315 13.54 -12.08 3.23
C ASN A 315 14.58 -13.22 3.11
N PHE A 316 14.28 -14.41 3.66
CA PHE A 316 15.13 -15.59 3.51
C PHE A 316 15.19 -16.12 2.07
N ARG A 317 14.07 -16.12 1.33
CA ARG A 317 14.06 -16.43 -0.11
C ARG A 317 14.81 -15.39 -0.95
N ASP A 318 14.74 -14.12 -0.54
CA ASP A 318 15.38 -13.01 -1.23
C ASP A 318 16.90 -13.08 -1.14
N PHE A 319 17.47 -13.35 0.04
CA PHE A 319 18.92 -13.35 0.25
C PHE A 319 19.57 -14.74 0.29
N LEU A 320 18.86 -15.78 0.72
CA LEU A 320 19.43 -17.12 0.95
C LEU A 320 18.86 -18.21 0.03
N GLY A 321 17.89 -17.90 -0.82
CA GLY A 321 17.32 -18.86 -1.79
C GLY A 321 16.48 -19.99 -1.18
N ARG A 322 16.18 -19.92 0.12
CA ARG A 322 15.48 -20.97 0.89
C ARG A 322 14.47 -20.39 1.87
N ASN A 323 13.64 -21.24 2.46
CA ASN A 323 12.88 -20.90 3.66
C ASN A 323 13.81 -20.83 4.90
N PRO A 324 13.43 -20.10 5.96
CA PRO A 324 14.07 -20.20 7.27
C PRO A 324 13.78 -21.57 7.90
N THR A 325 14.68 -22.03 8.75
CA THR A 325 14.39 -23.12 9.71
C THR A 325 13.47 -22.61 10.83
N ALA A 326 12.82 -23.52 11.57
CA ALA A 326 11.98 -23.15 12.69
C ALA A 326 12.73 -22.32 13.77
N ALA A 327 14.00 -22.63 14.01
CA ALA A 327 14.86 -21.88 14.93
C ALA A 327 15.13 -20.46 14.43
N GLU A 328 15.55 -20.30 13.17
CA GLU A 328 15.76 -18.98 12.55
C GLU A 328 14.48 -18.15 12.54
N ALA A 329 13.33 -18.74 12.19
CA ALA A 329 12.04 -18.06 12.21
C ALA A 329 11.62 -17.62 13.63
N SER A 330 11.90 -18.43 14.65
CA SER A 330 11.62 -18.08 16.05
C SER A 330 12.52 -16.95 16.54
N GLN A 331 13.83 -17.02 16.25
CA GLN A 331 14.79 -15.96 16.55
C GLN A 331 14.39 -14.65 15.87
N TRP A 332 14.08 -14.68 14.57
CA TRP A 332 13.69 -13.48 13.83
C TRP A 332 12.34 -12.92 14.27
N ARG A 333 11.37 -13.73 14.70
CA ARG A 333 10.14 -13.21 15.35
C ARG A 333 10.46 -12.43 16.63
N SER A 334 11.33 -12.97 17.48
CA SER A 334 11.78 -12.27 18.71
C SER A 334 12.51 -10.97 18.38
N THR A 335 13.49 -11.01 17.47
CA THR A 335 14.22 -9.80 17.01
C THR A 335 13.27 -8.75 16.42
N LEU A 336 12.36 -9.14 15.54
CA LEU A 336 11.42 -8.24 14.87
C LEU A 336 10.25 -7.77 15.75
N ALA A 337 10.08 -8.29 16.96
CA ALA A 337 9.20 -7.66 17.95
C ALA A 337 9.79 -6.31 18.39
N ALA A 338 11.04 -6.33 18.88
CA ALA A 338 11.72 -5.17 19.45
C ALA A 338 12.44 -4.25 18.43
N ASN A 339 12.65 -4.69 17.18
CA ASN A 339 13.45 -3.95 16.18
C ASN A 339 12.63 -3.44 14.98
N PRO A 340 13.13 -2.39 14.28
CA PRO A 340 12.59 -1.97 12.99
C PRO A 340 12.54 -3.11 11.98
N ALA A 341 11.48 -3.15 11.16
CA ALA A 341 11.22 -4.31 10.29
C ALA A 341 12.35 -4.59 9.27
N GLY A 342 13.08 -3.55 8.82
CA GLY A 342 14.20 -3.73 7.90
C GLY A 342 15.49 -4.28 8.53
N THR A 343 15.56 -4.51 9.86
CA THR A 343 16.75 -5.09 10.52
C THR A 343 17.13 -6.46 9.97
N ILE A 344 16.15 -7.30 9.60
CA ILE A 344 16.43 -8.59 8.92
C ILE A 344 17.11 -8.40 7.57
N GLY A 345 16.63 -7.44 6.76
CA GLY A 345 17.22 -7.12 5.45
C GLY A 345 18.66 -6.62 5.56
N VAL A 346 18.97 -5.80 6.57
CA VAL A 346 20.35 -5.34 6.84
C VAL A 346 21.28 -6.51 7.18
N ASN A 347 20.83 -7.41 8.06
CA ASN A 347 21.63 -8.57 8.48
C ASN A 347 21.84 -9.58 7.34
N LEU A 348 20.80 -9.87 6.56
CA LEU A 348 20.89 -10.80 5.44
C LEU A 348 21.73 -10.22 4.28
N ALA A 349 21.60 -8.92 3.97
CA ALA A 349 22.43 -8.25 2.98
C ALA A 349 23.92 -8.17 3.38
N ALA A 350 24.22 -8.17 4.68
CA ALA A 350 25.58 -8.22 5.21
C ALA A 350 26.10 -9.66 5.48
N SER A 351 25.29 -10.69 5.22
CA SER A 351 25.66 -12.07 5.57
C SER A 351 26.79 -12.62 4.68
N PRO A 352 27.73 -13.43 5.24
CA PRO A 352 28.75 -14.12 4.45
C PRO A 352 28.17 -14.98 3.32
N GLN A 353 26.97 -15.54 3.52
CA GLN A 353 26.23 -16.29 2.52
C GLN A 353 25.78 -15.39 1.36
N TRP A 354 25.23 -14.19 1.61
CA TRP A 354 24.85 -13.29 0.53
C TRP A 354 26.05 -12.70 -0.21
N ASP A 355 27.13 -12.38 0.51
CA ASP A 355 28.37 -11.96 -0.11
C ASP A 355 28.92 -13.05 -1.04
N SER A 356 28.92 -14.30 -0.57
CA SER A 356 29.32 -15.50 -1.34
C SER A 356 28.41 -15.82 -2.52
N ASN A 357 27.16 -15.34 -2.54
CA ASN A 357 26.15 -15.68 -3.56
C ASN A 357 25.95 -14.59 -4.61
N ALA A 358 25.91 -13.31 -4.20
CA ALA A 358 25.63 -12.18 -5.09
C ALA A 358 26.80 -11.20 -5.20
N ALA A 359 27.40 -10.78 -4.08
CA ALA A 359 28.43 -9.75 -4.09
C ALA A 359 29.71 -10.21 -4.83
N MET A 360 30.14 -11.44 -4.58
CA MET A 360 31.22 -12.12 -5.31
C MET A 360 30.97 -12.17 -6.83
N ASN A 361 29.73 -12.43 -7.26
CA ASN A 361 29.39 -12.42 -8.69
C ASN A 361 29.47 -10.99 -9.28
N ILE A 362 29.01 -9.96 -8.57
CA ILE A 362 29.11 -8.55 -9.03
C ILE A 362 30.58 -8.12 -9.14
N ARG A 363 31.42 -8.52 -8.17
CA ARG A 363 32.89 -8.31 -8.21
C ARG A 363 33.52 -9.01 -9.43
N LEU A 364 33.12 -10.26 -9.69
CA LEU A 364 33.61 -11.06 -10.82
C LEU A 364 33.23 -10.46 -12.18
N PHE A 365 31.98 -10.03 -12.38
CA PHE A 365 31.56 -9.31 -13.60
C PHE A 365 32.38 -8.02 -13.82
N SER A 366 32.55 -7.23 -12.76
CA SER A 366 33.33 -5.98 -12.82
C SER A 366 34.79 -6.26 -13.19
N ALA A 367 35.41 -7.30 -12.63
CA ALA A 367 36.80 -7.69 -12.91
C ALA A 367 36.99 -8.31 -14.31
N ALA A 368 36.04 -9.14 -14.76
CA ALA A 368 36.12 -9.86 -16.03
C ALA A 368 35.79 -8.98 -17.24
N PHE A 369 34.74 -8.17 -17.13
CA PHE A 369 34.08 -7.52 -18.27
C PHE A 369 34.02 -5.99 -18.16
N LEU A 370 34.60 -5.39 -17.11
CA LEU A 370 34.58 -3.95 -16.81
C LEU A 370 33.17 -3.34 -16.74
N ARG A 371 32.16 -4.15 -16.41
CA ARG A 371 30.75 -3.75 -16.35
C ARG A 371 30.02 -4.43 -15.20
N ASP A 372 28.90 -3.83 -14.80
CA ASP A 372 27.95 -4.52 -13.93
C ASP A 372 27.25 -5.67 -14.65
N PRO A 373 26.79 -6.70 -13.92
CA PRO A 373 25.86 -7.66 -14.47
C PRO A 373 24.51 -6.99 -14.78
N ASP A 374 23.90 -7.39 -15.88
CA ASP A 374 22.47 -7.19 -16.07
C ASP A 374 21.67 -8.05 -15.08
N SER A 375 20.36 -7.83 -15.05
CA SER A 375 19.48 -8.49 -14.07
C SER A 375 19.29 -9.99 -14.34
N GLY A 376 19.35 -10.43 -15.60
CA GLY A 376 19.28 -11.84 -15.98
C GLY A 376 20.58 -12.57 -15.62
N GLY A 377 21.72 -11.98 -15.97
CA GLY A 377 23.06 -12.48 -15.64
C GLY A 377 23.26 -12.66 -14.14
N LEU A 378 22.99 -11.64 -13.32
CA LEU A 378 23.12 -11.78 -11.86
C LEU A 378 22.15 -12.81 -11.29
N ASN A 379 20.89 -12.84 -11.76
CA ASN A 379 19.92 -13.83 -11.33
C ASN A 379 20.35 -15.27 -11.67
N TYR A 380 20.83 -15.53 -12.89
CA TYR A 380 21.34 -16.84 -13.26
C TYR A 380 22.47 -17.29 -12.33
N TRP A 381 23.47 -16.44 -12.08
CA TRP A 381 24.61 -16.82 -11.26
C TRP A 381 24.31 -16.92 -9.76
N VAL A 382 23.39 -16.12 -9.22
CA VAL A 382 22.89 -16.29 -7.84
C VAL A 382 22.15 -17.62 -7.70
N ASN A 383 21.29 -18.00 -8.65
CA ASN A 383 20.61 -19.29 -8.64
C ASN A 383 21.60 -20.46 -8.77
N GLN A 384 22.65 -20.34 -9.57
CA GLN A 384 23.74 -21.33 -9.64
C GLN A 384 24.47 -21.49 -8.29
N ARG A 385 24.69 -20.40 -7.54
CA ARG A 385 25.29 -20.45 -6.20
C ARG A 385 24.36 -21.11 -5.16
N TRP A 386 23.05 -20.83 -5.20
CA TRP A 386 22.06 -21.52 -4.37
C TRP A 386 21.95 -23.02 -4.71
N ALA A 387 22.14 -23.40 -5.98
CA ALA A 387 22.29 -24.79 -6.42
C ALA A 387 23.65 -25.43 -6.07
N GLY A 388 24.47 -24.78 -5.22
CA GLY A 388 25.72 -25.33 -4.70
C GLY A 388 26.95 -25.18 -5.61
N ARG A 389 26.84 -24.55 -6.78
CA ARG A 389 27.99 -24.41 -7.71
C ARG A 389 29.10 -23.56 -7.10
N GLY A 390 30.32 -24.10 -7.06
CA GLY A 390 31.48 -23.41 -6.48
C GLY A 390 31.90 -22.14 -7.24
N ALA A 391 32.37 -21.12 -6.53
CA ALA A 391 32.74 -19.81 -7.10
C ALA A 391 33.80 -19.91 -8.23
N VAL A 392 34.81 -20.77 -8.06
CA VAL A 392 35.83 -21.05 -9.09
C VAL A 392 35.22 -21.73 -10.34
N SER A 393 34.18 -22.56 -10.19
CA SER A 393 33.45 -23.16 -11.33
C SER A 393 32.63 -22.13 -12.12
N ILE A 394 32.24 -21.03 -11.47
CA ILE A 394 31.63 -19.87 -12.15
C ILE A 394 32.72 -19.06 -12.87
N ALA A 395 33.81 -18.69 -12.17
CA ALA A 395 34.88 -17.90 -12.76
C ALA A 395 35.62 -18.62 -13.92
N ASN A 396 35.76 -19.94 -13.88
CA ASN A 396 36.24 -20.73 -15.01
C ASN A 396 35.26 -20.73 -16.19
N HIS A 397 33.95 -20.65 -15.94
CA HIS A 397 32.96 -20.53 -17.02
C HIS A 397 32.90 -19.12 -17.61
N PHE A 398 33.16 -18.07 -16.82
CA PHE A 398 33.44 -16.74 -17.34
C PHE A 398 34.67 -16.79 -18.25
N ALA A 399 35.75 -17.46 -17.81
CA ALA A 399 36.97 -17.61 -18.58
C ALA A 399 36.79 -18.37 -19.91
N SER A 400 35.81 -19.28 -20.01
CA SER A 400 35.43 -19.97 -21.25
C SER A 400 34.39 -19.23 -22.10
N SER A 401 33.94 -18.04 -21.72
CA SER A 401 32.96 -17.27 -22.49
C SER A 401 33.60 -16.54 -23.67
N SER A 402 32.86 -16.35 -24.76
CA SER A 402 33.34 -15.61 -25.94
C SER A 402 33.76 -14.18 -25.61
N GLU A 403 33.00 -13.48 -24.75
CA GLU A 403 33.33 -12.12 -24.28
C GLU A 403 34.68 -12.06 -23.54
N PHE A 404 35.03 -13.12 -22.80
CA PHE A 404 36.31 -13.21 -22.10
C PHE A 404 37.45 -13.61 -23.03
N ILE A 405 37.25 -14.64 -23.86
CA ILE A 405 38.24 -15.13 -24.83
C ILE A 405 38.65 -13.98 -25.78
N SER A 406 37.68 -13.27 -26.37
CA SER A 406 37.93 -12.10 -27.23
C SER A 406 38.66 -10.94 -26.54
N ARG A 407 38.72 -10.91 -25.20
CA ARG A 407 39.34 -9.84 -24.42
C ARG A 407 40.72 -10.19 -23.85
N TYR A 408 41.04 -11.47 -23.68
CA TYR A 408 42.23 -11.91 -22.95
C TYR A 408 43.03 -13.05 -23.58
N ASP A 409 42.47 -13.82 -24.52
CA ASP A 409 43.11 -15.08 -24.97
C ASP A 409 44.48 -14.85 -25.62
N THR A 410 44.63 -13.77 -26.39
CA THR A 410 45.88 -13.36 -27.04
C THR A 410 46.97 -12.85 -26.08
N LEU A 411 46.68 -12.69 -24.78
CA LEU A 411 47.66 -12.24 -23.79
C LEU A 411 48.50 -13.42 -23.27
N SER A 412 49.79 -13.20 -23.02
CA SER A 412 50.60 -14.11 -22.20
C SER A 412 50.08 -14.15 -20.75
N ASN A 413 50.50 -15.15 -19.97
CA ASN A 413 50.10 -15.24 -18.56
C ASN A 413 50.51 -14.00 -17.74
N THR A 414 51.71 -13.45 -17.98
CA THR A 414 52.15 -12.20 -17.34
C THR A 414 51.30 -11.00 -17.76
N GLN A 415 51.02 -10.86 -19.06
CA GLN A 415 50.20 -9.77 -19.60
C GLN A 415 48.76 -9.83 -19.10
N TYR A 416 48.21 -11.03 -18.98
CA TYR A 416 46.89 -11.27 -18.39
C TYR A 416 46.87 -10.86 -16.91
N VAL A 417 47.89 -11.23 -16.12
CA VAL A 417 48.01 -10.80 -14.71
C VAL A 417 48.05 -9.27 -14.59
N ASP A 418 48.89 -8.60 -15.38
CA ASP A 418 48.96 -7.13 -15.38
C ASP A 418 47.63 -6.48 -15.79
N GLN A 419 46.95 -7.03 -16.80
CA GLN A 419 45.64 -6.52 -17.24
C GLN A 419 44.55 -6.71 -16.18
N ILE A 420 44.54 -7.84 -15.46
CA ILE A 420 43.60 -8.07 -14.36
C ILE A 420 43.92 -7.16 -13.16
N TYR A 421 45.20 -6.88 -12.86
CA TYR A 421 45.57 -5.88 -11.86
C TYR A 421 45.08 -4.46 -12.22
N LEU A 422 45.20 -4.07 -13.50
CA LEU A 422 44.64 -2.80 -13.99
C LEU A 422 43.11 -2.76 -13.88
N ASN A 423 42.42 -3.84 -14.27
CA ASN A 423 40.95 -3.95 -14.16
C ASN A 423 40.44 -3.82 -12.71
N ILE A 424 41.15 -4.43 -11.75
CA ILE A 424 40.69 -4.62 -10.37
C ILE A 424 41.18 -3.50 -9.44
N PHE A 425 42.45 -3.09 -9.56
CA PHE A 425 43.09 -2.15 -8.64
C PHE A 425 43.42 -0.79 -9.27
N GLY A 426 43.22 -0.62 -10.58
CA GLY A 426 43.57 0.62 -11.30
C GLY A 426 45.08 0.89 -11.40
N ARG A 427 45.92 -0.12 -11.12
CA ARG A 427 47.39 -0.04 -11.04
C ARG A 427 48.03 -1.30 -11.59
N SER A 428 49.29 -1.22 -12.01
CA SER A 428 50.09 -2.39 -12.35
C SER A 428 50.31 -3.30 -11.14
N ALA A 429 50.62 -4.57 -11.41
CA ALA A 429 51.13 -5.47 -10.38
C ALA A 429 52.53 -5.05 -9.91
N ASP A 430 52.79 -5.20 -8.61
CA ASP A 430 54.15 -5.20 -8.08
C ASP A 430 54.91 -6.46 -8.53
N SER A 431 56.23 -6.47 -8.40
CA SER A 431 57.07 -7.57 -8.88
C SER A 431 56.77 -8.91 -8.19
N GLY A 432 56.42 -8.91 -6.90
CA GLY A 432 56.10 -10.11 -6.14
C GLY A 432 54.74 -10.68 -6.54
N GLY A 433 53.71 -9.83 -6.57
CA GLY A 433 52.36 -10.18 -7.04
C GLY A 433 52.37 -10.69 -8.48
N ARG A 434 53.03 -9.97 -9.40
CA ARG A 434 53.17 -10.39 -10.80
C ARG A 434 53.79 -11.78 -10.90
N ALA A 435 54.91 -12.02 -10.22
CA ALA A 435 55.59 -13.32 -10.25
C ALA A 435 54.70 -14.44 -9.69
N TYR A 436 54.06 -14.23 -8.53
CA TYR A 436 53.18 -15.21 -7.89
C TYR A 436 52.00 -15.64 -8.79
N TRP A 437 51.28 -14.69 -9.36
CA TRP A 437 50.12 -15.00 -10.21
C TRP A 437 50.51 -15.56 -11.57
N THR A 438 51.63 -15.10 -12.16
CA THR A 438 52.17 -15.68 -13.40
C THR A 438 52.56 -17.14 -13.17
N GLN A 439 53.31 -17.43 -12.09
CA GLN A 439 53.72 -18.79 -11.73
C GLN A 439 52.52 -19.71 -11.43
N LYS A 440 51.42 -19.22 -10.84
CA LYS A 440 50.18 -20.00 -10.72
C LYS A 440 49.66 -20.45 -12.09
N LEU A 441 49.58 -19.54 -13.06
CA LEU A 441 49.06 -19.85 -14.40
C LEU A 441 50.00 -20.78 -15.18
N ASP A 442 51.32 -20.55 -15.08
CA ASP A 442 52.33 -21.38 -15.75
C ASP A 442 52.35 -22.81 -15.18
N ASN A 443 52.07 -22.97 -13.87
CA ASN A 443 51.85 -24.26 -13.22
C ASN A 443 50.45 -24.86 -13.49
N GLY A 444 49.71 -24.36 -14.48
CA GLY A 444 48.44 -24.93 -14.95
C GLY A 444 47.18 -24.43 -14.24
N ALA A 445 47.24 -23.38 -13.42
CA ALA A 445 46.02 -22.77 -12.88
C ALA A 445 45.19 -22.12 -14.00
N GLY A 446 43.89 -22.40 -14.05
CA GLY A 446 42.99 -21.75 -14.99
C GLY A 446 42.87 -20.24 -14.74
N ARG A 447 42.79 -19.43 -15.81
CA ARG A 447 42.66 -17.97 -15.72
C ARG A 447 41.47 -17.50 -14.86
N GLY A 448 40.39 -18.29 -14.82
CA GLY A 448 39.24 -18.07 -13.95
C GLY A 448 39.55 -18.19 -12.44
N LEU A 449 40.50 -19.04 -12.02
CA LEU A 449 40.92 -19.12 -10.62
C LEU A 449 41.65 -17.84 -10.19
N VAL A 450 42.60 -17.36 -11.01
CA VAL A 450 43.35 -16.12 -10.73
C VAL A 450 42.43 -14.90 -10.76
N LEU A 451 41.50 -14.85 -11.72
CA LEU A 451 40.42 -13.85 -11.76
C LEU A 451 39.60 -13.86 -10.46
N TYR A 452 39.16 -15.05 -10.02
CA TYR A 452 38.38 -15.20 -8.79
C TYR A 452 39.15 -14.71 -7.57
N GLU A 453 40.34 -15.25 -7.30
CA GLU A 453 41.12 -14.92 -6.10
C GLU A 453 41.47 -13.42 -6.02
N LEU A 454 41.78 -12.78 -7.16
CA LEU A 454 42.00 -11.33 -7.20
C LEU A 454 40.68 -10.54 -7.01
N SER A 455 39.58 -10.99 -7.61
CA SER A 455 38.25 -10.35 -7.48
C SER A 455 37.55 -10.58 -6.13
N ASP A 456 38.08 -11.46 -5.28
CA ASP A 456 37.63 -11.62 -3.89
C ASP A 456 38.70 -11.21 -2.86
N SER A 457 39.79 -10.58 -3.31
CA SER A 457 40.84 -10.06 -2.44
C SER A 457 40.32 -8.97 -1.48
N SER A 458 40.89 -8.91 -0.27
CA SER A 458 40.53 -7.94 0.76
C SER A 458 40.75 -6.48 0.33
N GLU A 459 41.64 -6.21 -0.63
CA GLU A 459 41.80 -4.89 -1.25
C GLU A 459 40.59 -4.57 -2.15
N TYR A 460 40.29 -5.41 -3.14
CA TYR A 460 39.18 -5.13 -4.07
C TYR A 460 37.81 -5.16 -3.39
N ARG A 461 37.60 -6.03 -2.40
CA ARG A 461 36.37 -6.06 -1.59
C ARG A 461 36.14 -4.74 -0.85
N ARG A 462 37.19 -4.10 -0.32
CA ARG A 462 37.10 -2.76 0.30
C ARG A 462 36.89 -1.67 -0.76
N ASN A 463 37.67 -1.68 -1.84
CA ASN A 463 37.59 -0.68 -2.91
C ASN A 463 36.23 -0.67 -3.63
N THR A 464 35.54 -1.81 -3.68
CA THR A 464 34.24 -1.95 -4.34
C THR A 464 33.03 -2.00 -3.40
N ASP A 465 33.22 -2.05 -2.07
CA ASP A 465 32.15 -2.28 -1.07
C ASP A 465 30.90 -1.46 -1.37
N THR A 466 31.03 -0.14 -1.46
CA THR A 466 29.86 0.74 -1.52
C THR A 466 29.04 0.55 -2.80
N ARG A 467 29.70 0.30 -3.93
CA ARG A 467 29.01 -0.01 -5.20
C ARG A 467 28.37 -1.41 -5.15
N VAL A 468 29.11 -2.40 -4.68
CA VAL A 468 28.66 -3.80 -4.58
C VAL A 468 27.52 -3.95 -3.57
N ARG A 469 27.56 -3.25 -2.43
CA ARG A 469 26.52 -3.16 -1.39
C ARG A 469 25.23 -2.62 -1.98
N VAL A 470 25.29 -1.54 -2.76
CA VAL A 470 24.11 -0.98 -3.43
C VAL A 470 23.53 -2.01 -4.40
N ILE A 471 24.32 -2.55 -5.33
CA ILE A 471 23.84 -3.51 -6.35
C ILE A 471 23.30 -4.80 -5.72
N SER A 472 23.98 -5.38 -4.72
CA SER A 472 23.58 -6.65 -4.11
C SER A 472 22.32 -6.48 -3.24
N THR A 473 22.20 -5.41 -2.47
CA THR A 473 21.00 -5.15 -1.66
C THR A 473 19.80 -4.85 -2.57
N TRP A 474 20.02 -4.09 -3.64
CA TRP A 474 19.02 -3.77 -4.66
C TRP A 474 18.54 -5.02 -5.42
N PHE A 475 19.45 -5.93 -5.76
CA PHE A 475 19.10 -7.21 -6.39
C PHE A 475 18.36 -8.16 -5.42
N GLY A 476 18.77 -8.21 -4.15
CA GLY A 476 18.09 -8.99 -3.12
C GLY A 476 16.62 -8.59 -2.99
N PHE A 477 16.36 -7.29 -2.77
CA PHE A 477 14.99 -6.77 -2.65
C PHE A 477 14.22 -6.73 -3.98
N LEU A 478 14.81 -6.30 -5.09
CA LEU A 478 14.04 -5.96 -6.30
C LEU A 478 14.22 -6.93 -7.48
N ARG A 479 15.02 -8.00 -7.33
CA ARG A 479 15.37 -8.98 -8.39
C ARG A 479 15.88 -8.34 -9.70
N ARG A 480 16.42 -7.14 -9.58
CA ARG A 480 16.92 -6.29 -10.67
C ARG A 480 18.22 -5.63 -10.23
N THR A 481 19.16 -5.44 -11.14
CA THR A 481 20.33 -4.59 -10.92
C THR A 481 19.98 -3.10 -11.14
N PRO A 482 20.51 -2.18 -10.30
CA PRO A 482 20.28 -0.75 -10.47
C PRO A 482 21.02 -0.21 -11.71
N SER A 483 20.46 0.84 -12.30
CA SER A 483 21.16 1.68 -13.29
C SER A 483 22.28 2.51 -12.63
N GLN A 484 23.22 3.04 -13.41
CA GLN A 484 24.33 3.85 -12.84
C GLN A 484 23.82 5.11 -12.12
N ALA A 485 22.71 5.71 -12.55
CA ALA A 485 22.07 6.82 -11.85
C ALA A 485 21.45 6.38 -10.51
N GLU A 486 20.78 5.21 -10.48
CA GLU A 486 20.27 4.62 -9.23
C GLU A 486 21.42 4.23 -8.28
N ILE A 487 22.57 3.78 -8.80
CA ILE A 487 23.77 3.54 -8.00
C ILE A 487 24.27 4.87 -7.40
N ALA A 488 24.60 5.85 -8.24
CA ALA A 488 25.20 7.12 -7.81
C ALA A 488 24.34 7.85 -6.75
N ALA A 489 23.01 7.88 -6.95
CA ALA A 489 22.08 8.51 -6.01
C ALA A 489 21.98 7.81 -4.64
N ASN A 490 22.51 6.58 -4.48
CA ASN A 490 22.35 5.75 -3.28
C ASN A 490 23.66 5.30 -2.64
N GLN A 491 24.83 5.60 -3.22
CA GLN A 491 26.14 5.23 -2.65
C GLN A 491 26.38 5.83 -1.25
N SER A 492 25.87 7.04 -0.99
CA SER A 492 25.96 7.73 0.30
C SER A 492 25.02 7.16 1.38
N LEU A 493 24.06 6.30 1.03
CA LEU A 493 23.16 5.70 2.00
C LEU A 493 23.85 4.59 2.78
N ASN A 494 23.72 4.67 4.11
CA ASN A 494 24.04 3.56 5.00
C ASN A 494 23.08 2.37 4.73
N SER A 495 23.48 1.17 5.16
CA SER A 495 22.73 -0.06 4.92
C SER A 495 21.30 -0.03 5.45
N ARG A 496 21.03 0.67 6.58
CA ARG A 496 19.69 0.76 7.17
C ARG A 496 18.77 1.57 6.25
N SER A 497 19.20 2.77 5.86
CA SER A 497 18.47 3.67 4.95
C SER A 497 18.25 3.06 3.57
N LEU A 498 19.26 2.40 2.99
CA LEU A 498 19.11 1.70 1.71
C LEU A 498 18.08 0.57 1.79
N VAL A 499 18.10 -0.25 2.84
CA VAL A 499 17.12 -1.32 3.04
C VAL A 499 15.71 -0.76 3.28
N ASP A 500 15.56 0.37 3.99
CA ASP A 500 14.25 1.01 4.16
C ASP A 500 13.72 1.60 2.85
N LEU A 501 14.58 2.23 2.03
CA LEU A 501 14.19 2.71 0.70
C LEU A 501 13.68 1.55 -0.18
N LEU A 502 14.44 0.45 -0.23
CA LEU A 502 14.13 -0.68 -1.09
C LEU A 502 12.87 -1.43 -0.64
N ARG A 503 12.79 -1.84 0.64
CA ARG A 503 11.63 -2.58 1.18
C ARG A 503 10.33 -1.76 1.13
N ASN A 504 10.42 -0.44 1.15
CA ASN A 504 9.24 0.43 1.12
C ASN A 504 8.88 0.93 -0.29
N SER A 505 9.67 0.59 -1.30
CA SER A 505 9.43 1.00 -2.68
C SER A 505 8.21 0.32 -3.32
N TYR A 506 7.56 1.02 -4.25
CA TYR A 506 6.57 0.45 -5.18
C TYR A 506 7.08 -0.86 -5.81
N ARG A 507 8.36 -0.90 -6.21
CA ARG A 507 8.95 -2.06 -6.89
C ARG A 507 9.06 -3.29 -5.99
N TYR A 508 9.18 -3.13 -4.67
CA TYR A 508 9.14 -4.28 -3.76
C TYR A 508 7.71 -4.80 -3.59
N ALA A 509 6.72 -3.89 -3.48
CA ALA A 509 5.32 -4.28 -3.41
C ALA A 509 4.86 -5.04 -4.67
N ALA A 510 5.17 -4.50 -5.85
CA ALA A 510 4.79 -5.07 -7.14
C ALA A 510 5.40 -6.46 -7.45
N ARG A 511 6.30 -7.00 -6.61
CA ARG A 511 6.78 -8.38 -6.72
C ARG A 511 5.78 -9.43 -6.21
N PHE A 512 4.74 -9.02 -5.49
CA PHE A 512 3.87 -9.92 -4.71
C PHE A 512 2.36 -9.63 -4.86
N ASN A 513 1.98 -8.67 -5.70
CA ASN A 513 0.58 -8.38 -6.02
C ASN A 513 0.23 -8.95 -7.42
N SER A 514 0.29 -10.27 -7.55
CA SER A 514 0.02 -11.01 -8.80
C SER A 514 -1.07 -12.05 -8.58
#